data_AF-A0A9N8GZW0-F1
#
_entry.id   AF-A0A9N8GZW0-F1
#
_cell.length_a   1.000
_cell.length_b   1.000
_cell.length_c   1.000
_cell.angle_alpha   90.00
_cell.angle_beta   90.00
_cell.angle_gamma   90.00
#
_symmetry.space_group_name_H-M   'P 1'
#
loop_
_entity.id
_entity.type
_entity.pdbx_description
1 polymer ?
#
loop_
_entity_poly.entity_id
_entity_poly.type
_entity_poly.pdbx_seq_one_letter_code
_entity_poly.pdbx_strand_id
1 'polypeptide(L)'
;MLQEAPTKHIPSWVSKHAIDAFTLLAHAEAHTHGAAGPDHVHFHEVGAVDSIVDTVGTLIALHALGVTTVTCSRLPLGEGTVWTDHGLLPVPAPATLRLLVDMPTCPGPPGVTGELVTPTAAALLKTLVKSCGPPNVKVEGRPPAFTIRSIGIGAGTKDFVKHPNILRLVLGDTSVSEDRKTENS
;
A
#
# COMPACT_ATOMS: atom_id res chain seq x y z
N MET A 1 -20.81 4.45 -6.62
CA MET A 1 -20.42 5.61 -5.79
C MET A 1 -19.38 6.54 -6.44
N LEU A 2 -18.42 6.07 -7.25
CA LEU A 2 -17.45 6.95 -7.95
C LEU A 2 -17.92 7.48 -9.32
N GLN A 3 -19.04 7.00 -9.86
CA GLN A 3 -19.52 7.38 -11.21
C GLN A 3 -20.34 8.69 -11.25
N GLU A 4 -20.79 9.21 -10.11
CA GLU A 4 -21.74 10.34 -10.04
C GLU A 4 -21.17 11.61 -9.34
N ALA A 5 -19.87 11.68 -9.07
CA ALA A 5 -19.25 12.86 -8.46
C ALA A 5 -19.02 13.99 -9.51
N PRO A 6 -19.37 15.26 -9.22
CA PRO A 6 -19.22 16.37 -10.16
C PRO A 6 -17.75 16.65 -10.52
N THR A 7 -17.49 16.85 -11.81
CA THR A 7 -16.17 17.03 -12.44
C THR A 7 -15.53 18.39 -12.14
N LYS A 8 -15.04 18.57 -10.91
CA LYS A 8 -13.78 19.32 -10.67
C LYS A 8 -12.69 18.25 -10.58
N HIS A 9 -12.07 17.98 -11.73
CA HIS A 9 -11.36 16.74 -12.04
C HIS A 9 -10.33 16.30 -10.98
N ILE A 10 -10.59 15.15 -10.36
CA ILE A 10 -9.53 14.33 -9.76
C ILE A 10 -8.56 13.94 -10.89
N PRO A 11 -7.24 14.14 -10.74
CA PRO A 11 -6.28 13.79 -11.78
C PRO A 11 -6.45 12.35 -12.25
N SER A 12 -6.35 12.10 -13.56
CA SER A 12 -6.54 10.76 -14.15
C SER A 12 -5.62 9.71 -13.52
N TRP A 13 -4.39 10.10 -13.18
CA TRP A 13 -3.45 9.26 -12.44
C TRP A 13 -4.01 8.82 -11.10
N VAL A 14 -4.59 9.74 -10.32
CA VAL A 14 -5.19 9.45 -9.00
C VAL A 14 -6.37 8.51 -9.16
N SER A 15 -7.32 8.83 -10.04
CA SER A 15 -8.50 8.00 -10.27
C SER A 15 -8.14 6.58 -10.72
N LYS A 16 -7.18 6.46 -11.65
CA LYS A 16 -6.69 5.16 -12.13
C LYS A 16 -6.13 4.32 -10.99
N HIS A 17 -5.18 4.86 -10.21
CA HIS A 17 -4.54 4.08 -9.15
C HIS A 17 -5.48 3.79 -7.98
N ALA A 18 -6.44 4.67 -7.70
CA ALA A 18 -7.48 4.41 -6.71
C ALA A 18 -8.35 3.21 -7.15
N ILE A 19 -8.80 3.19 -8.41
CA ILE A 19 -9.57 2.07 -8.97
C ILE A 19 -8.74 0.78 -8.93
N ASP A 20 -7.47 0.83 -9.32
CA ASP A 20 -6.58 -0.35 -9.29
C ASP A 20 -6.43 -0.89 -7.85
N ALA A 21 -6.23 -0.02 -6.85
CA ALA A 21 -6.12 -0.42 -5.43
C ALA A 21 -7.43 -1.03 -4.89
N PHE A 22 -8.57 -0.39 -5.13
CA PHE A 22 -9.87 -0.93 -4.73
C PHE A 22 -10.22 -2.22 -5.45
N THR A 23 -9.81 -2.37 -6.70
CA THR A 23 -9.97 -3.62 -7.46
C THR A 23 -9.18 -4.75 -6.79
N LEU A 24 -7.90 -4.53 -6.46
CA LEU A 24 -7.11 -5.53 -5.73
C LEU A 24 -7.74 -5.91 -4.40
N LEU A 25 -8.22 -4.93 -3.64
CA LEU A 25 -8.89 -5.14 -2.36
C LEU A 25 -10.17 -5.97 -2.55
N ALA A 26 -11.05 -5.58 -3.48
CA ALA A 26 -12.28 -6.31 -3.78
C ALA A 26 -12.01 -7.76 -4.18
N HIS A 27 -10.96 -8.02 -4.98
CA HIS A 27 -10.58 -9.40 -5.32
C HIS A 27 -10.08 -10.21 -4.12
N ALA A 28 -9.33 -9.59 -3.21
CA ALA A 28 -8.84 -10.27 -2.01
C ALA A 28 -9.98 -10.62 -1.04
N GLU A 29 -10.92 -9.71 -0.86
CA GLU A 29 -12.13 -9.89 -0.06
C GLU A 29 -13.07 -10.93 -0.67
N ALA A 30 -13.31 -10.87 -2.00
CA ALA A 30 -14.13 -11.85 -2.71
C ALA A 30 -13.61 -13.27 -2.50
N HIS A 31 -12.29 -13.44 -2.61
CA HIS A 31 -11.65 -14.72 -2.42
C HIS A 31 -11.78 -15.22 -0.98
N THR A 32 -11.60 -14.33 0.00
CA THR A 32 -11.72 -14.65 1.43
C THR A 32 -13.15 -15.07 1.79
N HIS A 33 -14.16 -14.44 1.19
CA HIS A 33 -15.57 -14.71 1.46
C HIS A 33 -16.19 -15.76 0.53
N GLY A 34 -15.41 -16.35 -0.39
CA GLY A 34 -15.93 -17.30 -1.38
C GLY A 34 -17.01 -16.70 -2.31
N ALA A 35 -16.99 -15.37 -2.50
CA ALA A 35 -17.94 -14.68 -3.36
C ALA A 35 -17.70 -15.00 -4.84
N ALA A 36 -18.77 -14.99 -5.64
CA ALA A 36 -18.70 -15.28 -7.07
C ALA A 36 -17.88 -14.25 -7.88
N GLY A 37 -17.64 -13.06 -7.31
CA GLY A 37 -16.84 -12.00 -7.93
C GLY A 37 -16.73 -10.75 -7.05
N PRO A 38 -15.88 -9.78 -7.44
CA PRO A 38 -15.64 -8.54 -6.70
C PRO A 38 -16.90 -7.65 -6.58
N ASP A 39 -17.83 -7.74 -7.53
CA ASP A 39 -19.08 -6.95 -7.53
C ASP A 39 -20.08 -7.38 -6.42
N HIS A 40 -19.85 -8.55 -5.81
CA HIS A 40 -20.67 -9.11 -4.74
C HIS A 40 -20.03 -8.99 -3.36
N VAL A 41 -18.91 -8.26 -3.25
CA VAL A 41 -18.23 -8.05 -1.99
C VAL A 41 -18.83 -6.85 -1.28
N HIS A 42 -19.31 -7.10 -0.07
CA HIS A 42 -19.47 -6.06 0.93
C HIS A 42 -18.17 -5.99 1.72
N PHE A 43 -17.56 -4.81 1.71
CA PHE A 43 -16.39 -4.51 2.52
C PHE A 43 -16.80 -4.49 4.00
N HIS A 44 -16.73 -5.63 4.67
CA HIS A 44 -17.13 -5.77 6.07
C HIS A 44 -16.00 -5.29 7.00
N GLU A 45 -14.75 -5.62 6.68
CA GLU A 45 -13.59 -5.31 7.54
C GLU A 45 -12.94 -3.96 7.22
N VAL A 46 -13.42 -3.28 6.18
CA VAL A 46 -12.86 -2.03 5.68
C VAL A 46 -13.89 -0.92 5.90
N GLY A 47 -13.59 0.04 6.77
CA GLY A 47 -14.39 1.25 6.91
C GLY A 47 -14.48 1.95 5.55
N ALA A 48 -15.60 1.77 4.85
CA ALA A 48 -15.70 2.07 3.41
C ALA A 48 -15.35 3.54 3.11
N VAL A 49 -15.73 4.46 4.00
CA VAL A 49 -15.39 5.88 3.87
C VAL A 49 -13.92 6.14 4.20
N ASP A 50 -13.44 5.64 5.34
CA ASP A 50 -12.05 5.87 5.79
C ASP A 50 -11.05 5.36 4.76
N SER A 51 -11.29 4.19 4.18
CA SER A 51 -10.39 3.63 3.17
C SER A 51 -10.44 4.36 1.84
N ILE A 52 -11.57 4.98 1.48
CA ILE A 52 -11.63 5.91 0.34
C ILE A 52 -10.80 7.15 0.62
N VAL A 53 -10.96 7.74 1.80
CA VAL A 53 -10.22 8.96 2.19
C VAL A 53 -8.72 8.68 2.24
N ASP A 54 -8.30 7.58 2.88
CA ASP A 54 -6.89 7.19 3.00
C ASP A 54 -6.26 6.92 1.62
N THR A 55 -6.95 6.15 0.76
CA THR A 55 -6.45 5.78 -0.56
C THR A 55 -6.37 6.99 -1.48
N VAL A 56 -7.49 7.70 -1.66
CA VAL A 56 -7.57 8.83 -2.59
C VAL A 56 -6.73 10.01 -2.07
N GLY A 57 -6.77 10.28 -0.77
CA GLY A 57 -5.98 11.34 -0.13
C GLY A 57 -4.47 11.10 -0.29
N THR A 58 -4.01 9.87 -0.06
CA THR A 58 -2.59 9.51 -0.28
C THR A 58 -2.19 9.70 -1.75
N LEU A 59 -3.03 9.26 -2.69
CA LEU A 59 -2.74 9.41 -4.12
C LEU A 59 -2.73 10.87 -4.57
N ILE A 60 -3.64 11.71 -4.06
CA ILE A 60 -3.62 13.16 -4.32
C ILE A 60 -2.32 13.77 -3.79
N ALA A 61 -1.90 13.41 -2.57
CA ALA A 61 -0.67 13.91 -1.99
C ALA A 61 0.58 13.50 -2.81
N LEU A 62 0.67 12.23 -3.21
CA LEU A 62 1.76 11.74 -4.06
C LEU A 62 1.79 12.45 -5.43
N HIS A 63 0.62 12.65 -6.03
CA HIS A 63 0.49 13.38 -7.29
C HIS A 63 0.92 14.85 -7.15
N ALA A 64 0.48 15.53 -6.09
CA ALA A 64 0.85 16.92 -5.80
C ALA A 64 2.35 17.09 -5.50
N LEU A 65 2.99 16.08 -4.91
CA LEU A 65 4.43 16.03 -4.67
C LEU A 65 5.24 15.63 -5.92
N GLY A 66 4.60 15.31 -7.04
CA GLY A 66 5.28 14.90 -8.27
C GLY A 66 5.99 13.55 -8.16
N VAL A 67 5.51 12.65 -7.29
CA VAL A 67 6.12 11.32 -7.10
C VAL A 67 5.88 10.46 -8.34
N THR A 68 6.96 9.99 -8.96
CA THR A 68 6.91 9.13 -10.16
C THR A 68 7.16 7.66 -9.85
N THR A 69 7.92 7.38 -8.77
CA THR A 69 8.32 6.04 -8.36
C THR A 69 8.05 5.85 -6.88
N VAL A 70 7.50 4.70 -6.49
CA VAL A 70 7.30 4.32 -5.08
C VAL A 70 8.00 3.00 -4.82
N THR A 71 8.79 2.96 -3.74
CA THR A 71 9.36 1.71 -3.19
C THR A 71 9.03 1.63 -1.71
N CYS A 72 9.04 0.41 -1.16
CA CYS A 72 8.85 0.20 0.26
C CYS A 72 9.93 -0.72 0.82
N SER A 73 10.21 -0.59 2.11
CA SER A 73 10.96 -1.63 2.83
C SER A 73 10.15 -2.93 2.88
N ARG A 74 10.77 -4.01 3.36
CA ARG A 74 10.03 -5.22 3.76
C ARG A 74 8.88 -4.84 4.70
N LEU A 75 7.70 -5.39 4.44
CA LEU A 75 6.48 -5.14 5.19
C LEU A 75 6.46 -5.98 6.48
N PRO A 76 6.31 -5.36 7.66
CA PRO A 76 6.34 -6.08 8.93
C PRO A 76 5.03 -6.85 9.15
N LEU A 77 5.13 -8.14 9.43
CA LEU A 77 3.99 -8.97 9.79
C LEU A 77 3.79 -8.96 11.32
N GLY A 78 2.60 -8.58 11.76
CA GLY A 78 2.19 -8.71 13.17
C GLY A 78 1.88 -10.16 13.55
N GLU A 79 1.57 -10.39 14.82
CA GLU A 79 1.20 -11.71 15.36
C GLU A 79 -0.14 -11.69 16.11
N GLY A 80 -0.59 -12.87 16.53
CA GLY A 80 -1.81 -13.05 17.30
C GLY A 80 -3.06 -13.07 16.42
N THR A 81 -4.13 -12.45 16.92
CA THR A 81 -5.45 -12.47 16.30
C THR A 81 -6.08 -11.09 16.31
N VAL A 82 -7.05 -10.88 15.41
CA VAL A 82 -7.86 -9.67 15.31
C VAL A 82 -9.34 -10.06 15.32
N TRP A 83 -10.17 -9.25 15.97
CA TRP A 83 -11.62 -9.41 15.95
C TRP A 83 -12.19 -8.71 14.74
N THR A 84 -12.98 -9.44 13.94
CA THR A 84 -13.66 -8.92 12.76
C THR A 84 -15.13 -9.33 12.77
N ASP A 85 -15.89 -8.91 11.76
CA ASP A 85 -17.28 -9.34 11.56
C ASP A 85 -17.40 -10.86 11.34
N HIS A 86 -16.29 -11.53 11.02
CA HIS A 86 -16.18 -12.98 10.87
C HIS A 86 -15.64 -13.68 12.14
N GLY A 87 -15.55 -12.94 13.25
CA GLY A 87 -15.05 -13.43 14.52
C GLY A 87 -13.55 -13.25 14.66
N LEU A 88 -12.90 -14.17 15.38
CA LEU A 88 -11.47 -14.07 15.67
C LEU A 88 -10.65 -14.68 14.52
N LEU A 89 -9.87 -13.84 13.84
CA LEU A 89 -9.02 -14.25 12.71
C LEU A 89 -7.53 -14.19 13.07
N PRO A 90 -6.68 -15.06 12.49
CA PRO A 90 -5.23 -14.94 12.65
C PRO A 90 -4.71 -13.64 12.00
N VAL A 91 -3.62 -13.11 12.54
CA VAL A 91 -2.89 -11.98 11.95
C VAL A 91 -1.71 -12.50 11.11
N PRO A 92 -1.51 -12.00 9.88
CA PRO A 92 -2.37 -11.07 9.13
C PRO A 92 -3.73 -11.69 8.77
N ALA A 93 -4.77 -10.87 8.69
CA ALA A 93 -6.10 -11.33 8.26
C ALA A 93 -6.03 -11.93 6.84
N PRO A 94 -6.93 -12.85 6.45
CA PRO A 94 -6.83 -13.57 5.18
C PRO A 94 -6.76 -12.67 3.94
N ALA A 95 -7.57 -11.60 3.88
CA ALA A 95 -7.55 -10.63 2.79
C ALA A 95 -6.21 -9.87 2.72
N THR A 96 -5.70 -9.40 3.87
CA THR A 96 -4.37 -8.80 3.99
C THR A 96 -3.29 -9.75 3.50
N LEU A 97 -3.28 -11.00 3.98
CA LEU A 97 -2.27 -11.99 3.60
C LEU A 97 -2.30 -12.28 2.10
N ARG A 98 -3.49 -12.32 1.49
CA ARG A 98 -3.66 -12.49 0.04
C ARG A 98 -3.08 -11.31 -0.74
N LEU A 99 -3.31 -10.08 -0.26
CA LEU A 99 -2.73 -8.87 -0.87
C LEU A 99 -1.20 -8.87 -0.77
N LEU A 100 -0.62 -9.43 0.30
CA LEU A 100 0.83 -9.49 0.49
C LEU A 100 1.55 -10.53 -0.38
N VAL A 101 0.84 -11.38 -1.15
CA VAL A 101 1.47 -12.29 -2.11
C VAL A 101 2.34 -11.50 -3.10
N ASP A 102 3.59 -11.94 -3.25
CA ASP A 102 4.68 -11.31 -4.02
C ASP A 102 5.21 -9.97 -3.47
N MET A 103 4.79 -9.55 -2.28
CA MET A 103 5.37 -8.40 -1.58
C MET A 103 6.50 -8.87 -0.64
N PRO A 104 7.59 -8.12 -0.51
CA PRO A 104 8.66 -8.46 0.40
C PRO A 104 8.19 -8.23 1.84
N THR A 105 8.28 -9.27 2.70
CA THR A 105 7.86 -9.20 4.10
C THR A 105 9.02 -9.45 5.06
N CYS A 106 8.82 -9.09 6.32
CA CYS A 106 9.70 -9.43 7.45
C CYS A 106 8.86 -9.65 8.72
N PRO A 107 9.40 -10.31 9.75
CA PRO A 107 8.79 -10.30 11.08
C PRO A 107 8.61 -8.86 11.57
N GLY A 108 7.47 -8.57 12.19
CA GLY A 108 7.27 -7.34 12.94
C GLY A 108 8.13 -7.29 14.21
N PRO A 109 8.13 -6.16 14.93
CA PRO A 109 8.79 -6.07 16.23
C PRO A 109 8.27 -7.16 17.19
N PRO A 110 9.13 -7.74 18.04
CA PRO A 110 8.72 -8.79 18.96
C PRO A 110 7.61 -8.34 19.92
N GLY A 111 6.56 -9.15 20.07
CA GLY A 111 5.43 -8.88 20.98
C GLY A 111 4.35 -7.97 20.40
N VAL A 112 4.35 -7.72 19.09
CA VAL A 112 3.33 -6.90 18.42
C VAL A 112 2.12 -7.73 18.04
N THR A 113 1.07 -7.62 18.85
CA THR A 113 -0.20 -8.24 18.52
C THR A 113 -1.06 -7.33 17.63
N GLY A 114 -1.68 -7.92 16.61
CA GLY A 114 -2.61 -7.24 15.72
C GLY A 114 -1.98 -6.81 14.39
N GLU A 115 -2.81 -6.35 13.46
CA GLU A 115 -2.34 -5.94 12.14
C GLU A 115 -1.47 -4.68 12.19
N LEU A 116 -0.25 -4.81 11.64
CA LEU A 116 0.71 -3.74 11.37
C LEU A 116 0.56 -3.16 9.95
N VAL A 117 0.09 -3.99 9.02
CA VAL A 117 -0.26 -3.61 7.65
C VAL A 117 -1.71 -3.99 7.47
N THR A 118 -2.57 -3.00 7.24
CA THR A 118 -4.01 -3.22 7.01
C THR A 118 -4.28 -3.66 5.56
N PRO A 119 -5.46 -4.24 5.26
CA PRO A 119 -5.85 -4.54 3.89
C PRO A 119 -5.74 -3.32 2.96
N THR A 120 -6.21 -2.15 3.40
CA THR A 120 -6.16 -0.89 2.65
C THR A 120 -4.72 -0.49 2.31
N ALA A 121 -3.82 -0.52 3.30
CA ALA A 121 -2.41 -0.19 3.09
C ALA A 121 -1.73 -1.20 2.16
N ALA A 122 -2.01 -2.51 2.32
CA ALA A 122 -1.46 -3.55 1.48
C ALA A 122 -1.90 -3.40 0.01
N ALA A 123 -3.18 -3.13 -0.24
CA ALA A 123 -3.72 -2.90 -1.57
C ALA A 123 -3.10 -1.65 -2.23
N LEU A 124 -3.06 -0.53 -1.51
CA LEU A 124 -2.49 0.72 -2.02
C LEU A 124 -1.00 0.58 -2.33
N LEU A 125 -0.20 0.02 -1.41
CA LEU A 125 1.24 -0.17 -1.63
C LEU A 125 1.51 -1.12 -2.79
N LYS A 126 0.74 -2.22 -2.91
CA LYS A 126 0.90 -3.15 -4.02
C LYS A 126 0.61 -2.49 -5.36
N THR A 127 -0.43 -1.66 -5.45
CA THR A 127 -0.72 -0.87 -6.64
C THR A 127 0.42 0.09 -6.96
N LEU A 128 0.84 0.90 -5.98
CA LEU A 128 1.89 1.91 -6.18
C LEU A 128 3.22 1.29 -6.60
N VAL A 129 3.67 0.26 -5.89
CA VAL A 129 4.99 -0.34 -6.14
C VAL A 129 5.02 -1.13 -7.45
N LYS A 130 3.90 -1.75 -7.87
CA LYS A 130 3.83 -2.44 -9.18
C LYS A 130 3.66 -1.46 -10.35
N SER A 131 2.88 -0.39 -10.17
CA SER A 131 2.57 0.56 -11.25
C SER A 131 3.63 1.64 -11.43
N CYS A 132 4.38 1.98 -10.38
CA CYS A 132 5.33 3.10 -10.37
C CYS A 132 6.80 2.64 -10.46
N GLY A 133 7.13 1.67 -11.32
CA GLY A 133 8.51 1.22 -11.53
C GLY A 133 8.74 0.68 -12.94
N PRO A 134 10.00 0.40 -13.35
CA PRO A 134 10.26 -0.23 -14.64
C PRO A 134 9.57 -1.60 -14.72
N PRO A 135 8.98 -1.98 -15.86
CA PRO A 135 8.34 -3.28 -16.02
C PRO A 135 9.33 -4.41 -15.68
N ASN A 136 8.85 -5.42 -14.94
CA ASN A 136 9.60 -6.61 -14.51
C ASN A 136 10.68 -6.42 -13.42
N VAL A 137 10.72 -5.26 -12.75
CA VAL A 137 11.58 -5.10 -11.56
C VAL A 137 10.90 -5.72 -10.34
N LYS A 138 11.59 -6.65 -9.67
CA LYS A 138 11.12 -7.21 -8.39
C LYS A 138 11.25 -6.18 -7.29
N VAL A 139 10.26 -6.12 -6.41
CA VAL A 139 10.30 -5.28 -5.21
C VAL A 139 11.29 -5.89 -4.22
N GLU A 140 12.49 -5.32 -4.11
CA GLU A 140 13.57 -5.88 -3.28
C GLU A 140 13.36 -5.64 -1.77
N GLY A 141 12.39 -4.80 -1.39
CA GLY A 141 12.18 -4.41 0.01
C GLY A 141 13.25 -3.45 0.53
N ARG A 142 13.92 -2.72 -0.38
CA ARG A 142 14.87 -1.63 -0.11
C ARG A 142 14.79 -0.58 -1.24
N PRO A 143 15.05 0.71 -0.96
CA PRO A 143 15.09 1.74 -2.00
C PRO A 143 16.34 1.61 -2.88
N PRO A 144 16.31 2.13 -4.13
CA PRO A 144 17.50 2.30 -4.96
C PRO A 144 18.43 3.39 -4.38
N ALA A 145 19.59 3.61 -5.02
CA ALA A 145 20.44 4.76 -4.72
C ALA A 145 19.71 6.06 -5.08
N PHE A 146 19.59 6.98 -4.13
CA PHE A 146 18.89 8.25 -4.30
C PHE A 146 19.39 9.31 -3.32
N THR A 147 19.19 10.58 -3.65
CA THR A 147 19.50 11.72 -2.78
C THR A 147 18.26 12.13 -2.02
N ILE A 148 18.29 12.02 -0.68
CA ILE A 148 17.18 12.43 0.20
C ILE A 148 16.93 13.93 0.07
N ARG A 149 15.66 14.32 -0.10
CA ARG A 149 15.20 15.71 -0.18
C ARG A 149 14.32 16.10 1.00
N SER A 150 13.45 15.22 1.43
CA SER A 150 12.59 15.46 2.59
C SER A 150 12.16 14.17 3.26
N ILE A 151 11.70 14.32 4.51
CA ILE A 151 11.17 13.23 5.32
C ILE A 151 9.78 13.61 5.82
N GLY A 152 8.90 12.61 5.89
CA GLY A 152 7.59 12.70 6.54
C GLY A 152 7.46 11.59 7.58
N ILE A 153 6.82 11.89 8.70
CA ILE A 153 6.55 10.91 9.76
C ILE A 153 5.06 11.02 10.12
N GLY A 154 4.37 9.90 10.07
CA GLY A 154 2.99 9.75 10.54
C GLY A 154 2.94 8.78 11.72
N ALA A 155 2.13 9.08 12.73
CA ALA A 155 1.88 8.18 13.85
C ALA A 155 0.52 7.51 13.68
N GLY A 156 0.47 6.20 13.89
CA GLY A 156 -0.79 5.46 13.99
C GLY A 156 -1.38 5.57 15.40
N THR A 157 -2.62 5.15 15.55
CA THR A 157 -3.39 5.28 16.80
C THR A 157 -3.11 4.18 17.83
N LYS A 158 -2.53 3.05 17.42
CA LYS A 158 -2.15 1.97 18.34
C LYS A 158 -0.87 2.34 19.10
N ASP A 159 -0.90 2.15 20.41
CA ASP A 159 0.28 2.28 21.27
C ASP A 159 0.91 0.91 21.52
N PHE A 160 2.23 0.83 21.30
CA PHE A 160 3.00 -0.36 21.62
C PHE A 160 4.09 -0.04 22.64
N VAL A 161 4.24 -0.92 23.63
CA VAL A 161 5.10 -0.65 24.80
C VAL A 161 6.58 -0.48 24.42
N LYS A 162 7.06 -1.19 23.41
CA LYS A 162 8.50 -1.28 23.08
C LYS A 162 8.90 -0.60 21.78
N HIS A 163 7.97 -0.04 21.02
CA HIS A 163 8.29 0.64 19.77
C HIS A 163 7.20 1.64 19.38
N PRO A 164 7.58 2.73 18.69
CA PRO A 164 6.62 3.67 18.17
C PRO A 164 5.83 3.07 17.01
N ASN A 165 4.53 3.36 16.95
CA ASN A 165 3.67 3.06 15.81
C ASN A 165 3.78 4.17 14.76
N ILE A 166 4.88 4.18 14.01
CA ILE A 166 5.18 5.25 13.05
C ILE A 166 5.42 4.71 11.64
N LEU A 167 4.90 5.45 10.66
CA LEU A 167 5.26 5.33 9.24
C LEU A 167 6.25 6.45 8.89
N ARG A 168 7.31 6.12 8.16
CA ARG A 168 8.26 7.09 7.61
C ARG A 168 8.18 7.10 6.10
N LEU A 169 8.08 8.29 5.52
CA LEU A 169 8.23 8.55 4.10
C LEU A 169 9.55 9.28 3.88
N VAL A 170 10.31 8.85 2.88
CA VAL A 170 11.55 9.50 2.47
C VAL A 170 11.43 9.83 0.99
N LEU A 171 11.39 11.12 0.68
CA LEU A 171 11.31 11.60 -0.70
C LEU A 171 12.70 11.99 -1.17
N GLY A 172 13.03 11.66 -2.41
CA GLY A 172 14.27 12.11 -3.00
C GLY A 172 14.43 11.74 -4.47
N ASP A 173 15.55 12.17 -5.04
CA ASP A 173 15.83 12.01 -6.47
C ASP A 173 16.75 10.81 -6.68
N THR A 174 16.35 9.89 -7.56
CA THR A 174 17.22 8.79 -7.98
C THR A 174 18.36 9.33 -8.83
N SER A 175 19.59 8.90 -8.56
CA SER A 175 20.71 9.18 -9.46
C SER A 175 20.56 8.27 -10.68
N VAL A 176 19.98 8.79 -11.76
CA VAL A 176 20.05 8.09 -13.05
C VAL A 176 21.51 8.19 -13.51
N SER A 177 22.29 7.13 -13.33
CA SER A 177 23.50 6.97 -14.10
C SER A 177 23.07 6.73 -15.54
N GLU A 178 23.07 7.78 -16.36
CA GLU A 178 23.07 7.58 -17.81
C GLU A 178 24.31 6.76 -18.13
N ASP A 179 24.12 5.50 -18.51
CA ASP A 179 25.14 4.71 -19.20
C ASP A 179 25.54 5.51 -20.44
N ARG A 180 26.61 6.29 -20.29
CA ARG A 180 27.33 6.88 -21.42
C ARG A 180 27.82 5.68 -22.22
N LYS A 181 27.08 5.32 -23.28
CA LYS A 181 27.57 4.43 -24.32
C LYS A 181 28.94 4.96 -24.73
N THR A 182 29.99 4.28 -24.31
CA THR A 182 31.30 4.41 -24.92
C THR A 182 31.16 3.83 -26.33
N GLU A 183 30.74 4.67 -27.26
CA GLU A 183 31.12 4.53 -28.66
C GLU A 183 32.64 4.76 -28.72
N ASN A 184 33.40 3.68 -28.53
CA ASN A 184 34.78 3.66 -28.97
C ASN A 184 34.79 3.14 -30.42
N SER A 185 35.34 4.02 -31.26
CA SER A 185 35.58 3.95 -32.69
C SER A 185 36.26 2.69 -33.20
#